data_AF-A0A7K2EBD2-F1
#
_entry.id   AF-A0A7K2EBD2-F1
#
_cell.length_a   1.000
_cell.length_b   1.000
_cell.length_c   1.000
_cell.angle_alpha   90.00
_cell.angle_beta   90.00
_cell.angle_gamma   90.00
#
_symmetry.space_group_name_H-M   'P 1'
#
loop_
_entity.id
_entity.type
_entity.pdbx_description
1 polymer ?
#
loop_
_entity_poly.entity_id
_entity_poly.type
_entity_poly.pdbx_seq_one_letter_code
_entity_poly.pdbx_strand_id
1 'polypeptide(L)'
;PTTALDVTVQKQILDLLDRLRLEHSMAMILITHDLGVVAGRADEVAVMYAGRIVEKAPTLQLFTAMRHPYTKALFESIPKVASPSHTRLRVIHGRPPDLAALPPGCAFAPRCRHAQTRCLSESPALSGAGDDEHRFACFYPAGTSDGEAAMAANQAAGRTAAGLQLTNPSPVTSGAR
;
A
#
# COMPACT_ATOMS: atom_id res chain seq x y z
N PRO A 1 -10.22 -4.21 -14.63
CA PRO A 1 -10.25 -5.53 -15.30
C PRO A 1 -9.37 -5.53 -16.56
N THR A 2 -8.08 -5.83 -16.37
CA THR A 2 -7.05 -5.82 -17.43
C THR A 2 -6.07 -6.99 -17.26
N THR A 3 -6.43 -7.98 -16.43
CA THR A 3 -5.56 -9.07 -15.95
C THR A 3 -5.35 -10.21 -16.95
N ALA A 4 -6.08 -10.21 -18.07
CA ALA A 4 -5.98 -11.22 -19.13
C ALA A 4 -5.50 -10.65 -20.47
N LEU A 5 -5.05 -9.40 -20.49
CA LEU A 5 -4.60 -8.70 -21.69
C LEU A 5 -3.09 -8.50 -21.63
N ASP A 6 -2.44 -8.61 -22.79
CA ASP A 6 -1.03 -8.23 -22.95
C ASP A 6 -0.81 -6.77 -22.48
N VAL A 7 0.35 -6.50 -21.88
CA VAL A 7 0.70 -5.18 -21.31
C VAL A 7 0.57 -4.06 -22.36
N THR A 8 0.85 -4.37 -23.63
CA THR A 8 0.70 -3.44 -24.75
C THR A 8 -0.77 -3.13 -25.03
N VAL A 9 -1.64 -4.15 -25.02
CA VAL A 9 -3.09 -3.98 -25.25
C VAL A 9 -3.74 -3.26 -24.07
N GLN A 10 -3.33 -3.58 -22.84
CA GLN A 10 -3.77 -2.86 -21.64
C GLN A 10 -3.50 -1.36 -21.78
N LYS A 11 -2.28 -0.97 -22.20
CA LYS A 11 -1.94 0.44 -22.44
C LYS A 11 -2.85 1.07 -23.50
N GLN A 12 -3.03 0.42 -24.65
CA GLN A 12 -3.88 0.93 -25.73
C GLN A 12 -5.32 1.16 -25.29
N ILE A 13 -5.90 0.25 -24.50
CA ILE A 13 -7.26 0.41 -23.98
C ILE A 13 -7.33 1.59 -23.01
N LEU A 14 -6.35 1.72 -22.10
CA LEU A 14 -6.33 2.84 -21.16
C LEU A 14 -6.18 4.19 -21.86
N ASP A 15 -5.33 4.27 -22.89
CA ASP A 15 -5.14 5.49 -23.69
C ASP A 15 -6.40 5.84 -24.50
N LEU A 16 -7.15 4.83 -24.96
CA LEU A 16 -8.46 5.03 -25.59
C LEU A 16 -9.49 5.56 -24.58
N LEU A 17 -9.57 4.95 -23.39
CA LEU A 17 -10.50 5.37 -22.35
C LEU A 17 -10.23 6.81 -21.89
N ASP A 18 -8.95 7.19 -21.75
CA ASP A 18 -8.58 8.55 -21.37
C ASP A 18 -8.95 9.58 -22.46
N ARG A 19 -8.79 9.23 -23.73
CA ARG A 19 -9.24 10.07 -24.84
C ARG A 19 -10.77 10.27 -24.82
N LEU A 20 -11.52 9.19 -24.67
CA LEU A 20 -12.99 9.25 -24.58
C LEU A 20 -13.45 10.06 -23.36
N ARG A 21 -12.74 9.95 -22.23
CA ARG A 21 -13.00 10.76 -21.03
C ARG A 21 -12.93 12.25 -21.36
N LEU A 22 -11.87 12.67 -22.05
CA LEU A 22 -11.64 14.07 -22.44
C LEU A 22 -12.64 14.56 -23.49
N GLU A 23 -12.89 13.75 -24.53
CA GLU A 23 -13.82 14.09 -25.62
C GLU A 23 -15.26 14.27 -25.13
N HIS A 24 -15.69 13.45 -24.15
CA HIS A 24 -17.07 13.45 -23.64
C HIS A 24 -17.25 14.21 -22.31
N SER A 25 -16.20 14.84 -21.76
CA SER A 25 -16.24 15.51 -20.45
C SER A 25 -16.85 14.65 -19.34
N MET A 26 -16.49 13.36 -19.29
CA MET A 26 -17.06 12.40 -18.34
C MET A 26 -16.12 12.11 -17.17
N ALA A 27 -16.70 11.74 -16.02
CA ALA A 27 -15.93 11.16 -14.93
C ALA A 27 -15.62 9.68 -15.20
N MET A 28 -14.42 9.24 -14.82
CA MET A 28 -13.98 7.84 -14.95
C MET A 28 -13.50 7.31 -13.60
N ILE A 29 -14.02 6.15 -13.20
CA ILE A 29 -13.51 5.39 -12.05
C ILE A 29 -12.80 4.15 -12.57
N LEU A 30 -11.49 4.07 -12.32
CA LEU A 30 -10.67 2.91 -12.67
C LEU A 30 -10.43 2.03 -11.44
N ILE A 31 -10.80 0.75 -11.54
CA ILE A 31 -10.52 -0.26 -10.51
C ILE A 31 -9.37 -1.16 -11.00
N THR A 32 -8.22 -1.07 -10.33
CA THR A 32 -7.02 -1.85 -10.63
C THR A 32 -6.29 -2.28 -9.35
N HIS A 33 -5.50 -3.36 -9.47
CA HIS A 33 -4.59 -3.83 -8.42
C HIS A 33 -3.15 -3.33 -8.65
N ASP A 34 -2.89 -2.69 -9.78
CA ASP A 34 -1.57 -2.20 -10.18
C ASP A 34 -1.49 -0.68 -9.99
N LEU A 35 -0.73 -0.24 -8.99
CA LEU A 35 -0.48 1.18 -8.74
C LEU A 35 0.32 1.84 -9.86
N GLY A 36 1.16 1.10 -10.60
CA GLY A 36 1.92 1.63 -11.73
C GLY A 36 1.03 2.11 -12.87
N VAL A 37 -0.10 1.44 -13.10
CA VAL A 37 -1.11 1.87 -14.08
C VAL A 37 -1.75 3.22 -13.68
N VAL A 38 -1.91 3.45 -12.37
CA VAL A 38 -2.62 4.62 -11.82
C VAL A 38 -1.75 5.88 -11.83
N ALA A 39 -0.44 5.75 -11.65
CA ALA A 39 0.50 6.86 -11.41
C ALA A 39 0.49 7.98 -12.46
N GLY A 40 0.03 7.73 -13.68
CA GLY A 40 -0.05 8.73 -14.76
C GLY A 40 -1.44 8.92 -15.35
N ARG A 41 -2.50 8.37 -14.74
CA ARG A 41 -3.84 8.30 -15.37
C ARG A 41 -5.01 8.68 -14.46
N ALA A 42 -4.78 8.83 -13.16
CA ALA A 42 -5.80 9.20 -12.21
C ALA A 42 -5.48 10.54 -11.55
N ASP A 43 -6.50 11.33 -11.27
CA ASP A 43 -6.37 12.59 -10.52
C ASP A 43 -6.25 12.29 -9.01
N GLU A 44 -7.09 11.38 -8.51
CA GLU A 44 -7.09 10.88 -7.13
C GLU A 44 -6.99 9.35 -7.08
N VAL A 45 -6.45 8.83 -5.98
CA VAL A 45 -6.35 7.38 -5.72
C VAL A 45 -6.94 7.04 -4.37
N ALA A 46 -7.81 6.03 -4.33
CA ALA A 46 -8.28 5.40 -3.11
C ALA A 46 -7.75 3.96 -3.03
N VAL A 47 -6.97 3.66 -1.99
CA VAL A 47 -6.46 2.33 -1.70
C VAL A 47 -7.41 1.63 -0.75
N MET A 48 -7.81 0.42 -1.11
CA MET A 48 -8.72 -0.39 -0.31
C MET A 48 -8.02 -1.64 0.24
N TYR A 49 -8.41 -2.03 1.46
CA TYR A 49 -8.04 -3.29 2.08
C TYR A 49 -9.23 -3.85 2.86
N ALA A 50 -9.51 -5.14 2.69
CA ALA A 50 -10.59 -5.84 3.38
C ALA A 50 -11.94 -5.09 3.31
N GLY A 51 -12.30 -4.59 2.12
CA GLY A 51 -13.56 -3.88 1.87
C GLY A 51 -13.61 -2.44 2.39
N ARG A 52 -12.52 -1.88 2.92
CA ARG A 52 -12.47 -0.51 3.46
C ARG A 52 -11.44 0.34 2.74
N ILE A 53 -11.75 1.62 2.51
CA ILE A 53 -10.74 2.60 2.07
C ILE A 53 -9.79 2.81 3.24
N VAL A 54 -8.50 2.51 3.03
CA VAL A 54 -7.45 2.67 4.04
C VAL A 54 -6.59 3.90 3.80
N GLU A 55 -6.58 4.41 2.57
CA GLU A 55 -5.87 5.63 2.20
C GLU A 55 -6.51 6.24 0.95
N LYS A 56 -6.65 7.56 0.92
CA LYS A 56 -7.13 8.33 -0.23
C LYS A 56 -6.30 9.62 -0.33
N ALA A 57 -5.79 9.95 -1.51
CA ALA A 57 -5.08 11.20 -1.75
C ALA A 57 -5.05 11.54 -3.25
N PRO A 58 -4.73 12.79 -3.62
CA PRO A 58 -4.26 13.13 -4.96
C PRO A 58 -3.11 12.21 -5.37
N THR A 59 -3.08 11.79 -6.63
CA THR A 59 -2.13 10.79 -7.13
C THR A 59 -0.69 11.12 -6.76
N LEU A 60 -0.24 12.34 -7.06
CA LEU A 60 1.14 12.77 -6.77
C LEU A 60 1.47 12.71 -5.26
N GLN A 61 0.54 13.13 -4.42
CA GLN A 61 0.71 13.13 -2.96
C GLN A 61 0.74 11.70 -2.41
N LEU A 62 -0.12 10.81 -2.91
CA LEU A 62 -0.08 9.39 -2.55
C LEU A 62 1.29 8.79 -2.84
N PHE A 63 1.84 9.01 -4.04
CA PHE A 63 3.12 8.41 -4.45
C PHE A 63 4.34 8.98 -3.73
N THR A 64 4.26 10.19 -3.19
CA THR A 64 5.36 10.86 -2.48
C THR A 64 5.28 10.73 -0.96
N ALA A 65 4.08 10.57 -0.40
CA ALA A 65 3.85 10.64 1.04
C ALA A 65 2.94 9.53 1.60
N MET A 66 3.07 8.28 1.13
CA MET A 66 2.25 7.14 1.60
C MET A 66 2.21 7.00 3.12
N ARG A 67 1.01 7.11 3.70
CA ARG A 67 0.77 7.08 5.15
C ARG A 67 0.33 5.72 5.64
N HIS A 68 -0.51 4.99 4.90
CA HIS A 68 -0.94 3.69 5.39
C HIS A 68 0.15 2.62 5.12
N PRO A 69 0.60 1.84 6.12
CA PRO A 69 1.66 0.84 5.93
C PRO A 69 1.37 -0.18 4.83
N TYR A 70 0.09 -0.49 4.57
CA TYR A 70 -0.32 -1.32 3.44
C TYR A 70 0.01 -0.67 2.09
N THR A 71 -0.36 0.60 1.87
CA THR A 71 -0.08 1.35 0.64
C THR A 71 1.43 1.41 0.38
N LYS A 72 2.20 1.74 1.43
CA LYS A 72 3.66 1.73 1.35
C LYS A 72 4.21 0.35 0.97
N ALA A 73 3.67 -0.72 1.55
CA ALA A 73 4.11 -2.07 1.25
C ALA A 73 3.71 -2.52 -0.17
N LEU A 74 2.55 -2.10 -0.69
CA LEU A 74 2.16 -2.32 -2.08
C LEU A 74 3.16 -1.67 -3.03
N PHE A 75 3.50 -0.40 -2.80
CA PHE A 75 4.45 0.33 -3.62
C PHE A 75 5.87 -0.26 -3.56
N GLU A 76 6.32 -0.65 -2.37
CA GLU A 76 7.61 -1.33 -2.19
C GLU A 76 7.67 -2.70 -2.88
N SER A 77 6.52 -3.32 -3.17
CA SER A 77 6.44 -4.61 -3.88
C SER A 77 6.52 -4.48 -5.40
N ILE A 78 6.48 -3.25 -5.95
CA ILE A 78 6.57 -3.00 -7.39
C ILE A 78 8.03 -3.17 -7.83
N PRO A 79 8.32 -4.04 -8.82
CA PRO A 79 9.66 -4.17 -9.39
C PRO A 79 10.13 -2.85 -9.98
N LYS A 80 11.32 -2.38 -9.58
CA LYS A 80 11.94 -1.19 -10.16
C LYS A 80 12.90 -1.62 -11.26
N VAL A 81 12.73 -1.07 -12.46
CA VAL A 81 13.61 -1.34 -13.61
C VAL A 81 15.08 -0.99 -13.30
N ALA A 82 15.30 0.02 -12.46
CA ALA A 82 16.64 0.44 -12.04
C ALA A 82 17.29 -0.49 -10.98
N SER A 83 16.56 -1.48 -10.45
CA SER A 83 17.15 -2.40 -9.46
C SER A 83 18.08 -3.42 -10.14
N PRO A 84 19.22 -3.76 -9.53
CA PRO A 84 20.10 -4.81 -10.04
C PRO A 84 19.37 -6.13 -10.26
N SER A 85 19.83 -6.93 -11.23
CA SER A 85 19.32 -8.29 -11.44
C SER A 85 19.42 -9.10 -10.14
N HIS A 86 18.44 -9.97 -9.90
CA HIS A 86 18.32 -10.79 -8.68
C HIS A 86 18.08 -10.02 -7.37
N THR A 87 17.72 -8.73 -7.41
CA THR A 87 17.23 -8.02 -6.22
C THR A 87 15.99 -8.72 -5.68
N ARG A 88 16.02 -9.12 -4.39
CA ARG A 88 14.84 -9.72 -3.75
C ARG A 88 13.72 -8.69 -3.66
N LEU A 89 12.56 -9.05 -4.20
CA LEU A 89 11.36 -8.25 -4.06
C LEU A 89 10.92 -8.21 -2.60
N ARG A 90 10.50 -7.02 -2.15
CA ARG A 90 9.78 -6.91 -0.89
C ARG A 90 8.39 -7.49 -1.09
N VAL A 91 7.99 -8.39 -0.21
CA VAL A 91 6.67 -9.02 -0.26
C VAL A 91 5.90 -8.71 1.01
N ILE A 92 4.59 -8.54 0.88
CA ILE A 92 3.70 -8.39 2.03
C ILE A 92 3.41 -9.78 2.60
N HIS A 93 4.06 -10.12 3.70
CA HIS A 93 3.90 -11.42 4.37
C HIS A 93 2.45 -11.72 4.77
N GLY A 94 2.15 -13.01 4.94
CA GLY A 94 0.83 -13.50 5.34
C GLY A 94 -0.20 -13.55 4.21
N ARG A 95 -1.43 -13.94 4.55
CA ARG A 95 -2.58 -14.01 3.64
C ARG A 95 -3.56 -12.88 3.96
N PRO A 96 -4.32 -12.36 2.97
CA PRO A 96 -5.46 -11.48 3.26
C PRO A 96 -6.42 -12.11 4.28
N PRO A 97 -7.08 -11.30 5.14
CA PRO A 97 -8.02 -11.80 6.12
C PRO A 97 -9.25 -12.40 5.44
N ASP A 98 -9.92 -13.32 6.14
CA ASP A 98 -11.26 -13.73 5.77
C ASP A 98 -12.23 -12.58 6.03
N LEU A 99 -12.98 -12.19 4.99
CA LEU A 99 -13.95 -11.10 5.08
C LEU A 99 -15.19 -11.48 5.91
N ALA A 100 -15.48 -12.78 6.07
CA ALA A 100 -16.53 -13.27 6.94
C ALA A 100 -16.15 -13.22 8.44
N ALA A 101 -14.85 -13.16 8.73
CA ALA A 101 -14.30 -13.20 10.08
C ALA A 101 -13.19 -12.14 10.26
N LEU A 102 -13.54 -10.87 10.05
CA LEU A 102 -12.60 -9.77 10.23
C LEU A 102 -12.19 -9.60 11.71
N PRO A 103 -10.91 -9.26 11.98
CA PRO A 103 -10.47 -8.95 13.33
C PRO A 103 -11.17 -7.68 13.85
N PRO A 104 -11.33 -7.53 15.19
CA PRO A 104 -12.03 -6.39 15.78
C PRO A 104 -11.32 -5.05 15.54
N GLY A 105 -9.98 -5.06 15.48
CA GLY A 105 -9.16 -3.89 15.18
C GLY A 105 -8.89 -3.68 13.68
N CYS A 106 -7.73 -3.08 13.39
CA CYS A 106 -7.27 -2.88 12.02
C CYS A 106 -7.10 -4.22 11.29
N ALA A 107 -7.84 -4.43 10.20
CA ALA A 107 -7.78 -5.64 9.38
C ALA A 107 -6.38 -5.96 8.83
N PHE A 108 -5.51 -4.95 8.70
CA PHE A 108 -4.14 -5.13 8.23
C PHE A 108 -3.14 -5.43 9.37
N ALA A 109 -3.53 -5.33 10.65
CA ALA A 109 -2.62 -5.49 11.79
C ALA A 109 -1.78 -6.78 11.75
N PRO A 110 -2.31 -7.97 11.40
CA PRO A 110 -1.53 -9.22 11.33
C PRO A 110 -0.38 -9.19 10.32
N ARG A 111 -0.41 -8.27 9.35
CA ARG A 111 0.57 -8.14 8.26
C ARG A 111 1.32 -6.80 8.31
N CYS A 112 0.98 -5.95 9.27
CA CYS A 112 1.49 -4.59 9.38
C CYS A 112 2.76 -4.57 10.25
N ARG A 113 3.86 -4.06 9.69
CA ARG A 113 5.13 -3.87 10.43
C ARG A 113 5.09 -2.79 11.51
N HIS A 114 4.07 -1.92 11.49
CA HIS A 114 3.84 -0.87 12.50
C HIS A 114 2.77 -1.27 13.52
N ALA A 115 2.22 -2.49 13.47
CA ALA A 115 1.13 -2.87 14.36
C ALA A 115 1.54 -2.77 15.84
N GLN A 116 0.73 -2.05 16.60
CA GLN A 116 0.81 -1.94 18.06
C GLN A 116 -0.47 -2.48 18.70
N THR A 117 -0.49 -2.59 20.03
CA THR A 117 -1.63 -3.14 20.79
C THR A 117 -2.96 -2.49 20.43
N ARG A 118 -2.98 -1.16 20.26
CA ARG A 118 -4.20 -0.41 19.87
C ARG A 118 -4.79 -0.88 18.54
N CYS A 119 -3.95 -1.30 17.59
CA CYS A 119 -4.39 -1.79 16.29
C CYS A 119 -5.17 -3.10 16.37
N LEU A 120 -5.10 -3.83 17.48
CA LEU A 120 -5.77 -5.12 17.65
C LEU A 120 -7.21 -4.98 18.13
N SER A 121 -7.51 -3.90 18.87
CA SER A 121 -8.83 -3.65 19.48
C SER A 121 -9.63 -2.57 18.76
N GLU A 122 -8.96 -1.60 18.13
CA GLU A 122 -9.62 -0.46 17.49
C GLU A 122 -9.34 -0.41 15.99
N SER A 123 -10.37 -0.03 15.23
CA SER A 123 -10.25 0.30 13.81
C SER A 123 -10.10 1.81 13.65
N PRO A 124 -8.99 2.31 13.07
CA PRO A 124 -8.83 3.74 12.82
C PRO A 124 -9.88 4.24 11.81
N ALA A 125 -10.41 5.44 12.05
CA ALA A 125 -11.25 6.14 11.08
C ALA A 125 -10.40 6.65 9.90
N LEU A 126 -11.01 6.80 8.73
CA LEU A 126 -10.36 7.44 7.58
C LEU A 126 -10.35 8.96 7.82
N SER A 127 -9.21 9.50 8.25
CA SER A 127 -9.03 10.91 8.60
C SER A 127 -7.80 11.51 7.93
N GLY A 128 -7.83 12.81 7.64
CA GLY A 128 -6.69 13.60 7.19
C GLY A 128 -6.28 14.62 8.26
N ALA A 129 -5.10 15.22 8.10
CA ALA A 129 -4.68 16.33 8.95
C ALA A 129 -5.25 17.65 8.41
N GLY A 130 -6.26 18.23 9.07
CA GLY A 130 -6.87 19.51 8.64
C GLY A 130 -7.64 19.42 7.31
N ASP A 131 -7.52 20.46 6.49
CA ASP A 131 -8.14 20.56 5.16
C ASP A 131 -7.41 19.75 4.06
N ASP A 132 -6.45 18.90 4.44
CA ASP A 132 -5.67 18.08 3.50
C ASP A 132 -6.56 17.01 2.81
N GLU A 133 -6.47 16.92 1.49
CA GLU A 133 -7.15 15.87 0.70
C GLU A 133 -6.58 14.48 0.98
N HIS A 134 -5.38 14.40 1.59
CA HIS A 134 -4.78 13.14 2.02
C HIS A 134 -5.40 12.59 3.30
N ARG A 135 -6.22 11.56 3.14
CA ARG A 135 -6.88 10.83 4.23
C ARG A 135 -6.32 9.42 4.36
N PHE A 136 -6.13 8.94 5.59
CA PHE A 136 -5.69 7.58 5.86
C PHE A 136 -6.29 7.04 7.15
N ALA A 137 -6.46 5.71 7.22
CA ALA A 137 -6.99 5.01 8.39
C ALA A 137 -5.85 4.30 9.11
N CYS A 138 -5.02 5.03 9.86
CA CYS A 138 -3.88 4.45 10.57
C CYS A 138 -3.55 5.20 11.88
N PHE A 139 -3.30 4.47 12.96
CA PHE A 139 -2.79 5.04 14.22
C PHE A 139 -1.28 5.34 14.20
N TYR A 140 -0.51 4.63 13.37
CA TYR A 140 0.95 4.74 13.28
C TYR A 140 1.39 4.90 11.81
N PRO A 141 1.01 6.03 11.18
CA PRO A 141 1.21 6.23 9.75
C PRO A 141 2.70 6.27 9.38
N ALA A 142 3.04 5.71 8.22
CA ALA A 142 4.39 5.71 7.69
C ALA A 142 4.90 7.13 7.39
N GLY A 143 6.20 7.34 7.60
CA GLY A 143 6.85 8.63 7.40
C GLY A 143 6.42 9.71 8.40
N THR A 144 5.99 9.31 9.58
CA THR A 144 5.71 10.19 10.73
C THR A 144 6.50 9.70 11.93
N SER A 145 6.70 10.58 12.92
CA SER A 145 7.38 10.23 14.19
C SER A 145 6.72 9.04 14.88
N ASP A 146 5.39 8.97 14.91
CA ASP A 146 4.65 7.89 15.57
C ASP A 146 4.83 6.56 14.84
N GLY A 147 4.82 6.58 13.49
CA GLY A 147 5.09 5.39 12.69
C GLY A 147 6.53 4.89 12.79
N GLU A 148 7.50 5.81 12.84
CA GLU A 148 8.91 5.49 13.01
C GLU A 148 9.19 4.90 14.39
N ALA A 149 8.67 5.53 15.44
CA ALA A 149 8.75 5.01 16.81
C ALA A 149 8.10 3.61 16.93
N ALA A 150 6.92 3.42 16.32
CA ALA A 150 6.25 2.13 16.32
C ALA A 150 7.06 1.04 15.59
N MET A 151 7.68 1.37 14.46
CA MET A 151 8.54 0.43 13.73
C MET A 151 9.80 0.08 14.53
N ALA A 152 10.47 1.07 15.10
CA ALA A 152 11.67 0.88 15.90
C ALA A 152 11.40 0.00 17.13
N ALA A 153 10.28 0.23 17.83
CA ALA A 153 9.85 -0.60 18.95
C ALA A 153 9.62 -2.07 18.53
N ASN A 154 8.93 -2.29 17.40
CA ASN A 154 8.69 -3.64 16.89
C ASN A 154 9.99 -4.33 16.45
N GLN A 155 10.94 -3.60 15.86
CA GLN A 155 12.26 -4.12 15.48
C GLN A 155 13.07 -4.52 16.70
N ALA A 156 13.10 -3.70 17.74
CA ALA A 156 13.77 -4.01 19.01
C ALA A 156 13.18 -5.27 19.68
N ALA A 157 11.87 -5.47 19.56
CA ALA A 157 11.17 -6.66 20.06
C ALA A 157 11.27 -7.90 19.15
N GLY A 158 11.76 -7.75 17.90
CA GLY A 158 11.81 -8.80 16.88
C GLY A 158 10.44 -9.24 16.33
N ARG A 159 9.34 -8.65 16.80
CA ARG A 159 7.97 -8.97 16.39
C ARG A 159 7.02 -7.79 16.61
N THR A 160 5.91 -7.77 15.89
CA THR A 160 4.84 -6.78 16.09
C THR A 160 3.86 -7.23 17.17
N ALA A 161 3.03 -6.32 17.67
CA ALA A 161 1.96 -6.66 18.61
C ALA A 161 0.97 -7.71 18.06
N ALA A 162 0.82 -7.77 16.73
CA ALA A 162 -0.02 -8.76 16.05
C ALA A 162 0.69 -10.10 15.80
N GLY A 163 1.93 -10.26 16.27
CA GLY A 163 2.70 -11.51 16.15
C GLY A 163 3.47 -11.68 14.84
N LEU A 164 3.51 -10.67 13.96
CA LEU A 164 4.33 -10.72 12.75
C LEU A 164 5.82 -10.69 13.14
N GLN A 165 6.59 -11.71 12.73
CA GLN A 165 8.04 -11.71 12.93
C GLN A 165 8.70 -10.71 11.99
N LEU A 166 9.59 -9.87 12.54
CA LEU A 166 10.41 -8.96 11.77
C LEU A 166 11.81 -9.59 11.66
N THR A 167 12.00 -10.45 10.65
CA THR A 167 13.34 -11.00 10.40
C THR A 167 14.29 -9.87 10.04
N ASN A 168 15.39 -9.74 10.79
CA ASN A 168 16.54 -9.00 10.27
C ASN A 168 16.95 -9.65 8.94
N PRO A 169 17.22 -8.88 7.88
CA PRO A 169 17.78 -9.47 6.67
C PRO A 169 19.06 -10.19 7.09
N SER A 170 19.11 -11.52 6.93
CA SER A 170 20.36 -12.26 7.08
C SER A 170 21.42 -11.57 6.23
N PRO A 171 22.65 -11.37 6.73
CA PRO A 171 23.72 -10.83 5.91
C PRO A 171 23.84 -11.73 4.69
N VAL A 172 23.61 -11.16 3.50
CA VAL A 172 23.90 -11.82 2.24
C VAL A 172 25.42 -11.98 2.24
N THR A 173 25.90 -13.17 2.60
CA THR A 173 27.30 -13.54 2.40
C THR A 173 27.55 -13.43 0.90
N SER A 174 28.27 -12.40 0.47
CA SER A 174 28.76 -12.29 -0.90
C SER A 174 29.70 -13.46 -1.13
N GLY A 175 29.19 -14.53 -1.74
CA GLY A 175 29.99 -15.63 -2.23
C GLY A 175 30.83 -15.11 -3.39
N ALA A 176 32.10 -14.87 -3.12
CA ALA A 176 33.12 -14.64 -4.14
C ALA A 176 33.19 -15.88 -5.06
N ARG A 177 33.04 -15.65 -6.36
CA ARG A 177 33.63 -16.44 -7.43
C ARG A 177 34.07 -15.50 -8.54
#